data_AF-A0AAW0DEX9-F1
#
_entry.id   AF-A0AAW0DEX9-F1
#
_cell.length_a   1.000
_cell.length_b   1.000
_cell.length_c   1.000
_cell.angle_alpha   90.00
_cell.angle_beta   90.00
_cell.angle_gamma   90.00
#
_symmetry.space_group_name_H-M   'P 1'
#
loop_
_entity.id
_entity.type
_entity.pdbx_description
1 polymer ?
#
loop_
_entity_poly.entity_id
_entity_poly.type
_entity_poly.pdbx_seq_one_letter_code
_entity_poly.pdbx_strand_id
1 'polypeptide(L)'
;MSERIYKAAIFDIGGVVLRSPFIAIAEYERQHGIPDNYINTSIVARGAQGAWQRFERGELELFAFYDAFSRDLSDTVNGNAWYKAYCKKKGIGRLKMSILGWFERFLMISGKTRMSQVTGPFEREWTRSGPQSQISISAAVGKHKVIALTNNYSQNSVPQSERAFLGWEEGATTEDLRSLFDDFCDSSALGTRKPEPKFYLIACERNGIKPHEAIFLDDIGLNLKAAKELGMDTIHVPIGGTFNAVKQLEAKLGLDLTGKPHASTAKM
;
A
#
# COMPACT_ATOMS: atom_id res chain seq x y z
N MET A 1 -28.71 20.74 -6.21
CA MET A 1 -28.00 19.46 -5.95
C MET A 1 -27.73 19.44 -4.46
N SER A 2 -28.16 18.41 -3.73
CA SER A 2 -27.85 18.31 -2.30
C SER A 2 -26.34 18.14 -2.11
N GLU A 3 -25.76 18.88 -1.17
CA GLU A 3 -24.38 18.74 -0.77
C GLU A 3 -24.11 17.29 -0.32
N ARG A 4 -23.03 16.67 -0.82
CA ARG A 4 -22.67 15.30 -0.41
C ARG A 4 -22.16 15.36 1.03
N ILE A 5 -22.86 14.71 1.95
CA ILE A 5 -22.43 14.56 3.33
C ILE A 5 -21.59 13.29 3.43
N TYR A 6 -20.28 13.46 3.64
CA TYR A 6 -19.39 12.34 3.91
C TYR A 6 -19.47 11.97 5.39
N LYS A 7 -19.50 10.67 5.68
CA LYS A 7 -19.46 10.12 7.05
C LYS A 7 -18.10 9.54 7.41
N ALA A 8 -17.30 9.18 6.40
CA ALA A 8 -16.01 8.54 6.61
C ALA A 8 -14.93 9.02 5.65
N ALA A 9 -13.69 9.03 6.15
CA ALA A 9 -12.48 9.13 5.37
C ALA A 9 -11.71 7.81 5.53
N ILE A 10 -11.44 7.16 4.41
CA ILE A 10 -10.75 5.87 4.34
C ILE A 10 -9.36 6.09 3.74
N PHE A 11 -8.32 5.60 4.40
CA PHE A 11 -6.94 5.81 4.00
C PHE A 11 -6.27 4.48 3.69
N ASP A 12 -5.53 4.42 2.57
CA ASP A 12 -4.42 3.48 2.49
C ASP A 12 -3.35 3.82 3.53
N ILE A 13 -2.55 2.83 3.91
CA ILE A 13 -1.43 3.01 4.82
C ILE A 13 -0.13 3.17 4.02
N GLY A 14 0.23 2.19 3.18
CA GLY A 14 1.42 2.28 2.34
C GLY A 14 1.26 3.36 1.27
N GLY A 15 2.25 4.23 1.09
CA GLY A 15 2.21 5.30 0.08
C GLY A 15 1.37 6.53 0.42
N VAL A 16 0.48 6.45 1.42
CA VAL A 16 -0.37 7.56 1.88
C VAL A 16 0.02 8.04 3.28
N VAL A 17 -0.03 7.14 4.27
CA VAL A 17 0.34 7.44 5.66
C VAL A 17 1.82 7.15 5.89
N LEU A 18 2.28 6.02 5.36
CA LEU A 18 3.67 5.59 5.29
C LEU A 18 4.19 5.80 3.86
N ARG A 19 5.50 5.64 3.66
CA ARG A 19 6.06 5.57 2.31
C ARG A 19 5.65 4.27 1.62
N SER A 20 5.71 4.29 0.30
CA SER A 20 5.22 3.19 -0.52
C SER A 20 6.22 2.02 -0.56
N PRO A 21 5.77 0.75 -0.43
CA PRO A 21 6.60 -0.43 -0.64
C PRO A 21 7.39 -0.40 -1.96
N PHE A 22 6.80 0.21 -2.98
CA PHE A 22 7.39 0.25 -4.31
C PHE A 22 8.72 1.01 -4.35
N ILE A 23 8.99 1.88 -3.38
CA ILE A 23 10.29 2.54 -3.26
C ILE A 23 11.37 1.51 -2.91
N ALA A 24 11.09 0.60 -1.97
CA ALA A 24 11.99 -0.48 -1.58
C ALA A 24 12.20 -1.46 -2.75
N ILE A 25 11.14 -1.81 -3.47
CA ILE A 25 11.24 -2.65 -4.68
C ILE A 25 12.11 -1.96 -5.74
N ALA A 26 11.90 -0.67 -6.02
CA ALA A 26 12.67 0.06 -7.02
C ALA A 26 14.16 0.19 -6.62
N GLU A 27 14.46 0.38 -5.33
CA GLU A 27 15.83 0.37 -4.84
C GLU A 27 16.47 -1.01 -4.98
N TYR A 28 15.74 -2.06 -4.63
CA TYR A 28 16.19 -3.43 -4.83
C TYR A 28 16.50 -3.73 -6.30
N GLU A 29 15.61 -3.30 -7.21
CA GLU A 29 15.79 -3.45 -8.65
C GLU A 29 17.10 -2.77 -9.10
N ARG A 30 17.34 -1.52 -8.68
CA ARG A 30 18.58 -0.79 -8.98
C ARG A 30 19.83 -1.48 -8.43
N GLN A 31 19.82 -1.86 -7.16
CA GLN A 31 20.98 -2.49 -6.50
C GLN A 31 21.40 -3.79 -7.16
N HIS A 32 20.42 -4.53 -7.68
CA HIS A 32 20.68 -5.81 -8.34
C HIS A 32 20.86 -5.66 -9.85
N GLY A 33 20.47 -4.54 -10.45
CA GLY A 33 20.51 -4.28 -11.89
C GLY A 33 19.30 -4.89 -12.65
N ILE A 34 18.21 -5.18 -11.93
CA ILE A 34 16.94 -5.58 -12.50
C ILE A 34 16.34 -4.37 -13.23
N PRO A 35 15.71 -4.54 -14.41
CA PRO A 35 15.07 -3.43 -15.10
C PRO A 35 14.02 -2.74 -14.23
N ASP A 36 14.00 -1.41 -14.28
CA ASP A 36 13.04 -0.60 -13.51
C ASP A 36 11.60 -1.10 -13.71
N ASN A 37 10.90 -1.31 -12.60
CA ASN A 37 9.51 -1.77 -12.50
C ASN A 37 9.25 -3.19 -13.02
N TYR A 38 10.28 -4.01 -13.24
CA TYR A 38 10.12 -5.40 -13.68
C TYR A 38 9.38 -6.26 -12.65
N ILE A 39 9.75 -6.19 -11.37
CA ILE A 39 9.15 -6.98 -10.29
C ILE A 39 7.68 -6.61 -10.14
N ASN A 40 7.37 -5.31 -10.09
CA ASN A 40 6.01 -4.82 -10.00
C ASN A 40 5.18 -5.23 -11.24
N THR A 41 5.77 -5.20 -12.43
CA THR A 41 5.09 -5.68 -13.65
C THR A 41 4.74 -7.16 -13.54
N SER A 42 5.65 -7.99 -13.01
CA SER A 42 5.39 -9.41 -12.75
C SER A 42 4.27 -9.61 -11.73
N ILE A 43 4.32 -8.90 -10.60
CA ILE A 43 3.29 -8.94 -9.55
C ILE A 43 1.91 -8.61 -10.14
N VAL A 44 1.79 -7.50 -10.86
CA VAL A 44 0.52 -7.05 -11.44
C VAL A 44 0.00 -8.04 -12.50
N ALA A 45 0.87 -8.53 -13.37
CA ALA A 45 0.46 -9.39 -14.48
C ALA A 45 0.02 -10.79 -14.04
N ARG A 46 0.58 -11.32 -12.95
CA ARG A 46 0.13 -12.59 -12.35
C ARG A 46 -1.29 -12.53 -11.81
N GLY A 47 -1.76 -11.34 -11.45
CA GLY A 47 -3.13 -11.13 -11.00
C GLY A 47 -3.45 -11.87 -9.70
N ALA A 48 -4.72 -12.21 -9.50
CA ALA A 48 -5.22 -12.71 -8.21
C ALA A 48 -4.55 -14.00 -7.71
N GLN A 49 -3.94 -14.80 -8.59
CA GLN A 49 -3.31 -16.08 -8.24
C GLN A 49 -1.80 -15.97 -7.96
N GLY A 50 -1.19 -14.80 -8.15
CA GLY A 50 0.22 -14.58 -7.84
C GLY A 50 0.51 -14.73 -6.35
N ALA A 51 1.72 -15.18 -6.02
CA ALA A 51 2.13 -15.41 -4.64
C ALA A 51 1.99 -14.15 -3.77
N TRP A 52 2.25 -12.97 -4.35
CA TRP A 52 2.08 -11.68 -3.67
C TRP A 52 0.64 -11.44 -3.23
N GLN A 53 -0.33 -11.60 -4.14
CA GLN A 53 -1.75 -11.38 -3.85
C GLN A 53 -2.29 -12.38 -2.84
N ARG A 54 -1.85 -13.63 -2.95
CA ARG A 54 -2.21 -14.69 -2.00
C ARG A 54 -1.65 -14.41 -0.61
N PHE A 55 -0.41 -13.92 -0.54
CA PHE A 55 0.19 -13.49 0.73
C PHE A 55 -0.54 -12.30 1.35
N GLU A 56 -0.90 -11.29 0.54
CA GLU A 56 -1.69 -10.15 1.02
C GLU A 56 -3.10 -10.54 1.49
N ARG A 57 -3.67 -11.65 1.02
CA ARG A 57 -4.95 -12.21 1.51
C ARG A 57 -4.77 -13.18 2.68
N GLY A 58 -3.56 -13.39 3.17
CA GLY A 58 -3.29 -14.35 4.25
C GLY A 58 -3.44 -15.83 3.84
N GLU A 59 -3.45 -16.14 2.54
CA GLU A 59 -3.53 -17.52 2.03
C GLU A 59 -2.18 -18.26 2.05
N LEU A 60 -1.09 -17.52 2.22
CA LEU A 60 0.27 -18.05 2.30
C LEU A 60 0.91 -17.56 3.59
N GLU A 61 1.59 -18.46 4.29
CA GLU A 61 2.49 -18.09 5.37
C GLU A 61 3.83 -17.60 4.81
N LEU A 62 4.58 -16.81 5.59
CA LEU A 62 5.79 -16.10 5.14
C LEU A 62 6.79 -16.99 4.37
N PHE A 63 7.15 -18.14 4.92
CA PHE A 63 8.12 -19.03 4.25
C PHE A 63 7.57 -19.67 2.97
N ALA A 64 6.28 -20.03 2.96
CA ALA A 64 5.63 -20.54 1.76
C ALA A 64 5.51 -19.46 0.68
N PHE A 65 5.29 -18.20 1.10
CA PHE A 65 5.33 -17.04 0.22
C PHE A 65 6.73 -16.87 -0.41
N TYR A 66 7.81 -16.95 0.37
CA TYR A 66 9.17 -16.84 -0.19
C TYR A 66 9.44 -17.85 -1.30
N ASP A 67 9.06 -19.12 -1.09
CA ASP A 67 9.23 -20.17 -2.11
C ASP A 67 8.36 -19.91 -3.35
N ALA A 68 7.08 -19.57 -3.13
CA ALA A 68 6.14 -19.32 -4.22
C ALA A 68 6.52 -18.08 -5.04
N PHE A 69 6.90 -17.00 -4.36
CA PHE A 69 7.29 -15.75 -5.00
C PHE A 69 8.63 -15.87 -5.72
N SER A 70 9.57 -16.65 -5.19
CA SER A 70 10.82 -16.98 -5.89
C SER A 70 10.55 -17.71 -7.20
N ARG A 71 9.61 -18.67 -7.21
CA ARG A 71 9.15 -19.33 -8.45
C ARG A 71 8.48 -18.35 -9.41
N ASP A 72 7.63 -17.47 -8.90
CA ASP A 72 6.96 -16.44 -9.70
C ASP A 72 7.93 -15.50 -10.41
N LEU A 73 9.00 -15.08 -9.72
CA LEU A 73 10.03 -14.23 -10.33
C LEU A 73 11.01 -15.01 -11.22
N SER A 74 11.14 -16.33 -11.02
CA SER A 74 11.97 -17.23 -11.85
C SER A 74 11.40 -17.49 -13.23
N ASP A 75 10.09 -17.31 -13.42
CA ASP A 75 9.42 -17.41 -14.70
C ASP A 75 9.73 -16.20 -15.58
N THR A 76 10.93 -16.23 -16.16
CA THR A 76 11.44 -15.21 -17.06
C THR A 76 10.76 -15.24 -18.43
N VAL A 77 10.11 -16.34 -18.81
CA VAL A 77 9.39 -16.43 -20.09
C VAL A 77 8.21 -15.46 -20.05
N ASN A 78 7.33 -15.60 -19.07
CA ASN A 78 6.18 -14.71 -18.93
C ASN A 78 6.60 -13.33 -18.40
N GLY A 79 7.51 -13.27 -17.43
CA GLY A 79 8.02 -12.01 -16.88
C GLY A 79 8.57 -11.07 -17.96
N ASN A 80 9.39 -11.58 -18.88
CA ASN A 80 9.92 -10.78 -19.99
C ASN A 80 8.83 -10.36 -20.99
N ALA A 81 7.84 -11.22 -21.25
CA ALA A 81 6.74 -10.87 -22.15
C ALA A 81 5.89 -9.73 -21.59
N TRP A 82 5.54 -9.79 -20.30
CA TRP A 82 4.80 -8.73 -19.62
C TRP A 82 5.61 -7.44 -19.53
N TYR A 83 6.90 -7.53 -19.23
CA TYR A 83 7.76 -6.36 -19.19
C TYR A 83 7.90 -5.66 -20.55
N LYS A 84 8.04 -6.42 -21.65
CA LYS A 84 8.01 -5.87 -23.01
C LYS A 84 6.71 -5.13 -23.29
N ALA A 85 5.57 -5.70 -22.89
CA ALA A 85 4.27 -5.05 -23.03
C ALA A 85 4.17 -3.76 -22.20
N TYR A 86 4.69 -3.76 -20.98
CA TYR A 86 4.81 -2.57 -20.13
C TYR A 86 5.66 -1.48 -20.79
N CYS A 87 6.87 -1.81 -21.27
CA CYS A 87 7.75 -0.87 -21.96
C CYS A 87 7.08 -0.25 -23.19
N LYS A 88 6.39 -1.08 -24.00
CA LYS A 88 5.63 -0.61 -25.16
C LYS A 88 4.54 0.38 -24.77
N LYS A 89 3.76 0.07 -23.72
CA LYS A 89 2.70 0.94 -23.20
C LYS A 89 3.24 2.26 -22.64
N LYS A 90 4.45 2.26 -22.07
CA LYS A 90 5.10 3.43 -21.48
C LYS A 90 6.01 4.20 -22.44
N GLY A 91 6.17 3.76 -23.69
CA GLY A 91 7.04 4.41 -24.67
C GLY A 91 8.54 4.32 -24.32
N ILE A 92 8.96 3.28 -23.59
CA ILE A 92 10.35 3.10 -23.16
C ILE A 92 11.16 2.53 -24.35
N GLY A 93 11.96 3.39 -24.98
CA GLY A 93 12.51 3.18 -26.34
C GLY A 93 13.73 2.26 -26.51
N ARG A 94 14.25 1.63 -25.45
CA ARG A 94 15.29 0.59 -25.57
C ARG A 94 15.32 -0.24 -24.30
N LEU A 95 15.08 -1.55 -24.42
CA LEU A 95 15.47 -2.46 -23.35
C LEU A 95 17.01 -2.42 -23.27
N LYS A 96 17.60 -1.96 -22.17
CA LYS A 96 19.01 -2.29 -21.87
C LYS A 96 19.08 -3.78 -21.54
N MET A 97 18.86 -4.63 -22.54
CA MET A 97 19.02 -6.08 -22.41
C MET A 97 20.51 -6.40 -22.40
N SER A 98 21.11 -6.43 -21.22
CA SER A 98 22.20 -7.39 -20.96
C SER A 98 21.63 -8.75 -20.53
N ILE A 99 20.44 -9.11 -21.03
CA ILE A 99 19.68 -10.33 -20.65
C ILE A 99 20.51 -11.62 -20.82
N LEU A 100 21.50 -11.65 -21.71
CA LEU A 100 22.36 -12.82 -21.89
C LEU A 100 23.29 -13.12 -20.69
N GLY A 101 23.58 -12.17 -19.81
CA GLY A 101 24.43 -12.39 -18.62
C GLY A 101 23.65 -12.65 -17.33
N TRP A 102 22.32 -12.59 -17.38
CA TRP A 102 21.43 -12.59 -16.20
C TRP A 102 20.82 -13.95 -15.89
N PHE A 103 20.69 -14.81 -16.90
CA PHE A 103 20.00 -16.10 -16.82
C PHE A 103 20.62 -17.05 -15.78
N GLU A 104 21.94 -16.99 -15.56
CA GLU A 104 22.63 -17.84 -14.59
C GLU A 104 22.62 -17.30 -13.14
N ARG A 105 22.42 -16.00 -12.92
CA ARG A 105 22.38 -15.42 -11.56
C ARG A 105 21.03 -15.59 -10.86
N PHE A 106 19.96 -15.80 -11.64
CA PHE A 106 18.62 -16.03 -11.11
C PHE A 106 18.43 -17.44 -10.52
N LEU A 107 19.20 -18.42 -11.01
CA LEU A 107 19.16 -19.82 -10.55
C LEU A 107 19.67 -20.03 -9.10
N MET A 108 20.16 -18.97 -8.44
CA MET A 108 20.65 -18.98 -7.05
C MET A 108 19.87 -18.02 -6.14
N ILE A 109 18.55 -17.91 -6.32
CA ILE A 109 17.69 -17.24 -5.33
C ILE A 109 17.25 -18.26 -4.29
N SER A 110 18.10 -18.50 -3.29
CA SER A 110 17.69 -19.17 -2.05
C SER A 110 16.91 -18.17 -1.18
N GLY A 111 15.60 -18.38 -1.14
CA GLY A 111 14.52 -17.47 -0.74
C GLY A 111 14.51 -16.81 0.65
N LYS A 112 15.54 -16.91 1.50
CA LYS A 112 15.45 -16.38 2.89
C LYS A 112 16.13 -15.03 3.12
N THR A 113 17.35 -14.83 2.65
CA THR A 113 18.16 -13.66 3.06
C THR A 113 17.84 -12.37 2.28
N ARG A 114 17.23 -12.47 1.09
CA ARG A 114 17.08 -11.33 0.16
C ARG A 114 15.67 -10.80 0.01
N MET A 115 14.62 -11.59 0.30
CA MET A 115 13.24 -11.10 0.29
C MET A 115 12.95 -10.17 1.47
N SER A 116 13.55 -10.44 2.63
CA SER A 116 13.52 -9.54 3.78
C SER A 116 14.11 -8.15 3.53
N GLN A 117 15.02 -8.00 2.56
CA GLN A 117 15.53 -6.68 2.16
C GLN A 117 14.49 -5.87 1.36
N VAL A 118 13.54 -6.56 0.72
CA VAL A 118 12.42 -5.97 -0.02
C VAL A 118 11.23 -5.71 0.91
N THR A 119 10.96 -6.62 1.86
CA THR A 119 9.77 -6.56 2.75
C THR A 119 10.06 -6.04 4.17
N GLY A 120 11.30 -5.96 4.61
CA GLY A 120 11.71 -5.48 5.94
C GLY A 120 11.86 -3.95 6.15
N PRO A 121 11.83 -3.05 5.14
CA PRO A 121 12.00 -1.61 5.39
C PRO A 121 10.84 -0.87 6.07
N PHE A 122 9.65 -1.46 6.21
CA PHE A 122 8.43 -0.71 6.59
C PHE A 122 8.48 -0.10 8.00
N GLU A 123 9.12 -0.75 8.97
CA GLU A 123 9.11 -0.26 10.35
C GLU A 123 9.99 0.96 10.59
N ARG A 124 11.17 1.03 9.95
CA ARG A 124 12.08 2.19 10.05
C ARG A 124 11.49 3.46 9.43
N GLU A 125 10.34 3.34 8.78
CA GLU A 125 9.72 4.37 7.98
C GLU A 125 8.56 5.06 8.69
N TRP A 126 7.92 4.45 9.70
CA TRP A 126 6.92 5.13 10.54
C TRP A 126 7.53 6.28 11.34
N THR A 127 8.69 6.08 11.96
CA THR A 127 9.44 7.16 12.64
C THR A 127 9.87 8.28 11.69
N ARG A 128 9.84 8.03 10.37
CA ARG A 128 10.12 9.00 9.29
C ARG A 128 8.87 9.45 8.54
N SER A 129 7.69 8.94 8.88
CA SER A 129 6.43 9.33 8.24
C SER A 129 6.23 10.83 8.49
N GLY A 130 5.93 11.56 7.42
CA GLY A 130 5.84 13.01 7.49
C GLY A 130 4.76 13.44 8.50
N PRO A 131 4.98 14.49 9.31
CA PRO A 131 4.02 14.96 10.32
C PRO A 131 2.61 15.21 9.78
N GLN A 132 2.48 15.49 8.49
CA GLN A 132 1.23 15.90 7.86
C GLN A 132 0.13 14.82 7.88
N SER A 133 0.47 13.55 7.63
CA SER A 133 -0.52 12.46 7.63
C SER A 133 -1.10 12.26 9.03
N GLN A 134 -0.23 12.30 10.06
CA GLN A 134 -0.63 12.22 11.46
C GLN A 134 -1.53 13.39 11.86
N ILE A 135 -1.14 14.63 11.52
CA ILE A 135 -1.94 15.84 11.79
C ILE A 135 -3.33 15.73 11.16
N SER A 136 -3.43 15.22 9.93
CA SER A 136 -4.68 15.14 9.20
C SER A 136 -5.61 14.05 9.74
N ILE A 137 -5.04 12.89 10.08
CA ILE A 137 -5.78 11.80 10.73
C ILE A 137 -6.31 12.28 12.08
N SER A 138 -5.44 12.82 12.94
CA SER A 138 -5.84 13.32 14.26
C SER A 138 -6.86 14.46 14.19
N ALA A 139 -6.83 15.32 13.17
CA ALA A 139 -7.80 16.40 13.00
C ALA A 139 -9.18 15.92 12.47
N ALA A 140 -9.21 14.79 11.75
CA ALA A 140 -10.44 14.20 11.23
C ALA A 140 -11.15 13.29 12.25
N VAL A 141 -10.38 12.61 13.11
CA VAL A 141 -10.88 11.74 14.18
C VAL A 141 -11.84 12.51 15.11
N GLY A 142 -12.97 11.89 15.45
CA GLY A 142 -14.01 12.48 16.31
C GLY A 142 -15.05 13.33 15.58
N LYS A 143 -14.82 13.69 14.31
CA LYS A 143 -15.81 14.38 13.45
C LYS A 143 -16.35 13.50 12.33
N HIS A 144 -15.51 12.60 11.81
CA HIS A 144 -15.85 11.58 10.83
C HIS A 144 -15.28 10.24 11.29
N LYS A 145 -15.79 9.14 10.72
CA LYS A 145 -15.13 7.84 10.86
C LYS A 145 -13.84 7.81 10.07
N VAL A 146 -12.73 7.54 10.73
CA VAL A 146 -11.41 7.45 10.09
C VAL A 146 -10.97 6.00 10.04
N ILE A 147 -10.90 5.43 8.84
CA ILE A 147 -10.72 3.99 8.63
C ILE A 147 -9.42 3.75 7.86
N ALA A 148 -8.62 2.79 8.28
CA ALA A 148 -7.51 2.28 7.48
C ALA A 148 -7.98 1.12 6.60
N LEU A 149 -7.61 1.13 5.32
CA LEU A 149 -7.87 0.04 4.37
C LEU A 149 -6.58 -0.31 3.64
N THR A 150 -5.86 -1.30 4.16
CA THR A 150 -4.48 -1.62 3.75
C THR A 150 -4.35 -3.03 3.23
N ASN A 151 -3.56 -3.19 2.17
CA ASN A 151 -3.04 -4.49 1.79
C ASN A 151 -1.82 -4.79 2.66
N ASN A 152 -1.89 -5.84 3.46
CA ASN A 152 -0.87 -6.19 4.44
C ASN A 152 -0.65 -7.70 4.47
N TYR A 153 0.28 -8.17 5.30
CA TYR A 153 0.75 -9.56 5.29
C TYR A 153 0.40 -10.32 6.57
N SER A 154 0.16 -11.63 6.42
CA SER A 154 0.00 -12.52 7.58
C SER A 154 1.27 -12.53 8.43
N GLN A 155 1.08 -12.47 9.76
CA GLN A 155 2.15 -12.58 10.75
C GLN A 155 2.13 -13.91 11.50
N ASN A 156 1.23 -14.80 11.10
CA ASN A 156 1.09 -16.11 11.71
C ASN A 156 2.37 -16.92 11.48
N SER A 157 2.77 -17.67 12.51
CA SER A 157 3.89 -18.61 12.41
C SER A 157 5.25 -18.00 11.97
N VAL A 158 5.44 -16.68 12.09
CA VAL A 158 6.73 -16.02 11.80
C VAL A 158 7.65 -16.12 13.02
N PRO A 159 8.84 -16.77 12.91
CA PRO A 159 9.78 -16.87 14.02
C PRO A 159 10.25 -15.51 14.53
N GLN A 160 10.54 -15.38 15.82
CA GLN A 160 10.98 -14.13 16.44
C GLN A 160 12.21 -13.52 15.76
N SER A 161 13.18 -14.35 15.37
CA SER A 161 14.37 -13.90 14.64
C SER A 161 14.02 -13.28 13.28
N GLU A 162 13.01 -13.82 12.61
CA GLU A 162 12.54 -13.32 11.32
C GLU A 162 11.73 -12.03 11.50
N ARG A 163 10.94 -11.92 12.57
CA ARG A 163 10.25 -10.66 12.93
C ARG A 163 11.26 -9.53 13.15
N ALA A 164 12.23 -9.73 14.03
CA ALA A 164 13.28 -8.75 14.30
C ALA A 164 14.06 -8.35 13.02
N PHE A 165 14.33 -9.33 12.16
CA PHE A 165 15.01 -9.09 10.89
C PHE A 165 14.19 -8.27 9.89
N LEU A 166 12.87 -8.51 9.83
CA LEU A 166 11.92 -7.79 8.99
C LEU A 166 11.53 -6.42 9.57
N GLY A 167 12.10 -6.05 10.70
CA GLY A 167 11.52 -5.01 11.53
C GLY A 167 10.49 -5.63 12.46
N TRP A 168 9.43 -6.30 11.97
CA TRP A 168 8.13 -6.68 12.59
C TRP A 168 8.02 -7.05 14.10
N GLU A 169 8.77 -6.44 15.01
CA GLU A 169 8.78 -6.66 16.45
C GLU A 169 7.45 -6.22 17.06
N GLU A 170 6.90 -5.12 16.55
CA GLU A 170 5.56 -4.61 16.87
C GLU A 170 4.53 -4.94 15.77
N GLY A 171 4.93 -5.80 14.81
CA GLY A 171 4.17 -6.16 13.63
C GLY A 171 4.39 -5.23 12.42
N ALA A 172 3.87 -5.61 11.26
CA ALA A 172 3.98 -4.81 10.02
C ALA A 172 3.32 -3.42 10.10
N THR A 173 2.52 -3.17 11.14
CA THR A 173 1.92 -1.88 11.48
C THR A 173 1.86 -1.79 13.00
N THR A 174 2.50 -0.78 13.58
CA THR A 174 2.60 -0.59 15.03
C THR A 174 1.24 -0.29 15.68
N GLU A 175 1.11 -0.58 16.97
CA GLU A 175 -0.11 -0.30 17.73
C GLU A 175 -0.41 1.20 17.80
N ASP A 176 0.62 2.03 17.94
CA ASP A 176 0.50 3.49 17.93
C ASP A 176 -0.18 3.99 16.65
N LEU A 177 0.23 3.48 15.48
CA LEU A 177 -0.39 3.83 14.20
C LEU A 177 -1.83 3.31 14.12
N ARG A 178 -2.09 2.07 14.56
CA ARG A 178 -3.43 1.48 14.56
C ARG A 178 -4.41 2.30 15.41
N SER A 179 -3.95 2.80 16.56
CA SER A 179 -4.77 3.57 17.51
C SER A 179 -5.28 4.92 16.97
N LEU A 180 -4.73 5.41 15.86
CA LEU A 180 -5.17 6.64 15.20
C LEU A 180 -6.46 6.47 14.38
N PHE A 181 -6.92 5.23 14.15
CA PHE A 181 -8.08 4.93 13.33
C PHE A 181 -9.23 4.40 14.18
N ASP A 182 -10.46 4.75 13.81
CA ASP A 182 -11.68 4.14 14.39
C ASP A 182 -11.78 2.65 14.04
N ASP A 183 -11.30 2.26 12.86
CA ASP A 183 -11.25 0.88 12.40
C ASP A 183 -10.05 0.64 11.49
N PHE A 184 -9.48 -0.55 11.56
CA PHE A 184 -8.32 -0.97 10.78
C PHE A 184 -8.64 -2.24 9.99
N CYS A 185 -8.95 -2.07 8.70
CA CYS A 185 -9.23 -3.17 7.79
C CYS A 185 -7.93 -3.68 7.14
N ASP A 186 -7.45 -4.81 7.64
CA ASP A 186 -6.24 -5.50 7.18
C ASP A 186 -6.60 -6.64 6.21
N SER A 187 -6.03 -6.63 5.01
CA SER A 187 -6.36 -7.62 3.96
C SER A 187 -6.04 -9.05 4.34
N SER A 188 -4.95 -9.26 5.09
CA SER A 188 -4.50 -10.60 5.48
C SER A 188 -5.44 -11.23 6.51
N ALA A 189 -5.98 -10.41 7.41
CA ALA A 189 -6.96 -10.82 8.40
C ALA A 189 -8.36 -11.05 7.80
N LEU A 190 -8.71 -10.28 6.76
CA LEU A 190 -10.05 -10.31 6.14
C LEU A 190 -10.15 -11.24 4.92
N GLY A 191 -9.04 -11.81 4.45
CA GLY A 191 -9.02 -12.76 3.34
C GLY A 191 -9.38 -12.14 1.99
N THR A 192 -9.31 -10.82 1.85
CA THR A 192 -9.59 -10.07 0.62
C THR A 192 -8.77 -8.79 0.63
N ARG A 193 -8.44 -8.27 -0.55
CA ARG A 193 -7.49 -7.16 -0.71
C ARG A 193 -7.99 -6.13 -1.71
N LYS A 194 -7.41 -4.94 -1.72
CA LYS A 194 -7.58 -4.00 -2.82
C LYS A 194 -6.92 -4.59 -4.09
N PRO A 195 -7.53 -4.48 -5.27
CA PRO A 195 -8.75 -3.73 -5.62
C PRO A 195 -10.04 -4.58 -5.66
N GLU A 196 -10.13 -5.69 -4.92
CA GLU A 196 -11.31 -6.57 -4.93
C GLU A 196 -12.52 -5.84 -4.30
N PRO A 197 -13.69 -5.79 -4.96
CA PRO A 197 -14.85 -5.04 -4.46
C PRO A 197 -15.28 -5.42 -3.04
N LYS A 198 -15.15 -6.70 -2.70
CA LYS A 198 -15.52 -7.25 -1.40
C LYS A 198 -14.80 -6.54 -0.25
N PHE A 199 -13.53 -6.15 -0.43
CA PHE A 199 -12.74 -5.54 0.65
C PHE A 199 -13.28 -4.17 1.05
N TYR A 200 -13.62 -3.33 0.05
CA TYR A 200 -14.25 -2.03 0.27
C TYR A 200 -15.63 -2.16 0.92
N LEU A 201 -16.43 -3.13 0.47
CA LEU A 201 -17.78 -3.36 0.99
C LEU A 201 -17.76 -3.82 2.45
N ILE A 202 -16.83 -4.71 2.82
CA ILE A 202 -16.63 -5.13 4.22
C ILE A 202 -16.26 -3.94 5.10
N ALA A 203 -15.35 -3.06 4.65
CA ALA A 203 -14.97 -1.88 5.42
C ALA A 203 -16.16 -0.93 5.64
N CYS A 204 -17.00 -0.75 4.61
CA CYS A 204 -18.24 0.02 4.71
C CYS A 204 -19.24 -0.61 5.69
N GLU A 205 -19.50 -1.91 5.55
CA GLU A 205 -20.45 -2.66 6.38
C GLU A 205 -20.06 -2.62 7.86
N ARG A 206 -18.79 -2.91 8.19
CA ARG A 206 -18.25 -2.87 9.56
C ARG A 206 -18.44 -1.52 10.24
N ASN A 207 -18.41 -0.44 9.46
CA ASN A 207 -18.48 0.92 9.96
C ASN A 207 -19.87 1.56 9.78
N GLY A 208 -20.87 0.80 9.31
CA GLY A 208 -22.25 1.29 9.15
C GLY A 208 -22.40 2.42 8.14
N ILE A 209 -21.54 2.46 7.12
CA ILE A 209 -21.53 3.50 6.07
C ILE A 209 -21.82 2.88 4.69
N LYS A 210 -22.33 3.69 3.76
CA LYS A 210 -22.45 3.32 2.34
C LYS A 210 -21.22 3.82 1.57
N PRO A 211 -20.85 3.19 0.43
CA PRO A 211 -19.71 3.64 -0.36
C PRO A 211 -19.75 5.12 -0.74
N HIS A 212 -20.91 5.66 -1.14
CA HIS A 212 -21.05 7.08 -1.52
C HIS A 212 -20.96 8.06 -0.34
N GLU A 213 -20.93 7.57 0.90
CA GLU A 213 -20.71 8.38 2.11
C GLU A 213 -19.23 8.42 2.51
N ALA A 214 -18.34 7.78 1.73
CA ALA A 214 -16.91 7.70 2.02
C ALA A 214 -16.04 8.41 0.98
N ILE A 215 -14.95 9.00 1.45
CA ILE A 215 -13.82 9.45 0.63
C ILE A 215 -12.66 8.48 0.82
N PHE A 216 -12.14 7.90 -0.25
CA PHE A 216 -11.00 6.98 -0.21
C PHE A 216 -9.71 7.62 -0.76
N LEU A 217 -8.62 7.52 0.00
CA LEU A 217 -7.30 8.04 -0.34
C LEU A 217 -6.32 6.87 -0.57
N ASP A 218 -5.66 6.85 -1.72
CA ASP A 218 -4.72 5.77 -2.11
C ASP A 218 -3.72 6.32 -3.15
N ASP A 219 -2.50 5.78 -3.20
CA ASP A 219 -1.48 6.14 -4.19
C ASP A 219 -1.61 5.35 -5.49
N ILE A 220 -2.33 4.22 -5.47
CA ILE A 220 -2.51 3.30 -6.58
C ILE A 220 -3.84 3.55 -7.29
N GLY A 221 -3.76 4.03 -8.53
CA GLY A 221 -4.94 4.34 -9.35
C GLY A 221 -5.90 3.16 -9.61
N LEU A 222 -5.42 1.91 -9.60
CA LEU A 222 -6.28 0.74 -9.75
C LEU A 222 -7.22 0.56 -8.54
N ASN A 223 -6.72 0.82 -7.33
CA ASN A 223 -7.50 0.77 -6.10
C ASN A 223 -8.56 1.88 -6.10
N LEU A 224 -8.17 3.09 -6.48
CA LEU A 224 -9.09 4.22 -6.60
C LEU A 224 -10.17 3.97 -7.65
N LYS A 225 -9.83 3.33 -8.78
CA LYS A 225 -10.80 2.99 -9.82
C LYS A 225 -11.89 2.06 -9.28
N ALA A 226 -11.50 1.00 -8.58
CA ALA A 226 -12.45 0.06 -7.96
C ALA A 226 -13.35 0.74 -6.91
N ALA A 227 -12.77 1.59 -6.05
CA ALA A 227 -13.53 2.36 -5.07
C ALA A 227 -14.56 3.30 -5.75
N LYS A 228 -14.16 3.97 -6.83
CA LYS A 228 -15.03 4.87 -7.60
C LYS A 228 -16.17 4.12 -8.30
N GLU A 229 -15.90 2.92 -8.83
CA GLU A 229 -16.92 2.04 -9.42
C GLU A 229 -17.98 1.61 -8.39
N LEU A 230 -17.61 1.52 -7.10
CA LEU A 230 -18.53 1.26 -6.00
C LEU A 230 -19.29 2.51 -5.51
N GLY A 231 -18.93 3.69 -6.01
CA GLY A 231 -19.59 4.96 -5.70
C GLY A 231 -18.87 5.83 -4.67
N MET A 232 -17.68 5.43 -4.19
CA MET A 232 -16.86 6.27 -3.29
C MET A 232 -16.35 7.52 -4.01
N ASP A 233 -16.17 8.60 -3.26
CA ASP A 233 -15.31 9.69 -3.72
C ASP A 233 -13.84 9.30 -3.50
N THR A 234 -12.93 9.80 -4.33
CA THR A 234 -11.54 9.34 -4.35
C THR A 234 -10.57 10.49 -4.44
N ILE A 235 -9.45 10.39 -3.72
CA ILE A 235 -8.33 11.32 -3.79
C ILE A 235 -7.09 10.51 -4.11
N HIS A 236 -6.43 10.86 -5.22
CA HIS A 236 -5.13 10.27 -5.55
C HIS A 236 -4.02 10.94 -4.75
N VAL A 237 -3.19 10.13 -4.10
CA VAL A 237 -2.03 10.61 -3.34
C VAL A 237 -0.76 10.27 -4.12
N PRO A 238 -0.23 11.18 -4.94
CA PRO A 238 1.05 10.92 -5.60
C PRO A 238 2.17 10.85 -4.56
N ILE A 239 3.24 10.10 -4.88
CA ILE A 239 4.44 9.99 -4.02
C ILE A 239 4.97 11.40 -3.72
N GLY A 240 5.07 11.74 -2.42
CA GLY A 240 5.49 13.06 -1.95
C GLY A 240 4.42 14.17 -2.03
N GLY A 241 3.21 13.85 -2.47
CA GLY A 241 2.09 14.78 -2.65
C GLY A 241 1.06 14.79 -1.53
N THR A 242 1.37 14.22 -0.37
CA THR A 242 0.47 14.09 0.79
C THR A 242 -0.23 15.40 1.16
N PHE A 243 0.50 16.51 1.20
CA PHE A 243 -0.07 17.82 1.57
C PHE A 243 -1.21 18.26 0.65
N ASN A 244 -1.07 18.06 -0.66
CA ASN A 244 -2.11 18.43 -1.63
C ASN A 244 -3.33 17.50 -1.54
N ALA A 245 -3.11 16.22 -1.23
CA ALA A 245 -4.20 15.29 -0.97
C ALA A 245 -4.99 15.66 0.29
N VAL A 246 -4.29 16.04 1.36
CA VAL A 246 -4.89 16.55 2.60
C VAL A 246 -5.72 17.80 2.35
N LYS A 247 -5.21 18.76 1.56
CA LYS A 247 -5.99 19.96 1.20
C LYS A 247 -7.28 19.64 0.44
N GLN A 248 -7.24 18.66 -0.45
CA GLN A 248 -8.44 18.19 -1.15
C GLN A 248 -9.43 17.54 -0.17
N LEU A 249 -8.93 16.79 0.81
CA LEU A 249 -9.75 16.20 1.86
C LEU A 249 -10.39 17.26 2.75
N GLU A 250 -9.62 18.25 3.21
CA GLU A 250 -10.08 19.40 3.99
C GLU A 250 -11.21 20.15 3.27
N ALA A 251 -11.05 20.43 1.98
CA ALA A 251 -12.08 21.09 1.18
C ALA A 251 -13.36 20.26 1.03
N LYS A 252 -13.25 18.92 0.97
CA LYS A 252 -14.41 18.02 0.86
C LYS A 252 -15.12 17.78 2.18
N LEU A 253 -14.39 17.77 3.30
CA LEU A 253 -14.94 17.56 4.63
C LEU A 253 -15.37 18.86 5.32
N GLY A 254 -14.94 20.02 4.82
CA GLY A 254 -15.16 21.31 5.47
C GLY A 254 -14.43 21.44 6.81
N LEU A 255 -13.27 20.79 6.96
CA LEU A 255 -12.48 20.74 8.19
C LEU A 255 -11.08 21.29 7.97
N ASP A 256 -10.55 22.10 8.89
CA ASP A 256 -9.12 22.42 8.90
C ASP A 256 -8.32 21.18 9.30
N LEU A 257 -7.67 20.55 8.32
CA LEU A 257 -6.81 19.37 8.49
C LEU A 257 -5.32 19.73 8.31
N THR A 258 -5.03 20.96 7.90
CA THR A 258 -3.67 21.46 7.67
C THR A 258 -3.11 22.27 8.83
N GLY A 259 -3.98 22.71 9.74
CA GLY A 259 -3.66 23.44 10.96
C GLY A 259 -3.10 24.83 10.65
N LYS A 260 -3.95 25.86 10.65
CA LYS A 260 -3.46 27.17 11.10
C LYS A 260 -3.44 27.15 12.63
N PRO A 261 -2.40 27.69 13.30
CA PRO A 261 -2.50 27.94 14.73
C PRO A 261 -3.70 28.86 14.91
N HIS A 262 -4.74 28.39 15.59
CA HIS A 262 -5.81 29.27 16.03
C HIS A 262 -5.16 30.38 16.85
N ALA A 263 -5.23 31.62 16.36
CA ALA A 263 -4.89 32.78 17.15
C ALA A 263 -5.75 32.70 18.41
N SER A 264 -5.12 32.39 19.55
CA SER A 264 -5.79 32.36 20.82
C SER A 264 -6.44 33.72 21.00
N THR A 265 -7.75 33.73 21.22
CA THR A 265 -8.45 34.89 21.73
C THR A 265 -7.82 35.25 23.07
N ALA A 266 -6.95 36.25 23.05
CA ALA A 266 -6.50 36.95 24.24
C ALA A 266 -7.76 37.52 24.91
N LYS A 267 -8.21 36.87 25.97
CA LYS A 267 -9.10 37.52 26.93
C LYS A 267 -8.23 38.46 27.76
N MET A 268 -8.45 39.76 27.59
CA MET A 268 -8.16 40.77 28.62
C MET A 268 -9.16 40.61 29.76
#